data_AF-A0AAU6BB94-F1
#
_entry.id   AF-A0AAU6BB94-F1
#
_cell.length_a   1.000
_cell.length_b   1.000
_cell.length_c   1.000
_cell.angle_alpha   90.00
_cell.angle_beta   90.00
_cell.angle_gamma   90.00
#
_symmetry.space_group_name_H-M   'P 1'
#
loop_
_entity.id
_entity.type
_entity.pdbx_description
1 polymer ?
#
loop_
_entity_poly.entity_id
_entity_poly.type
_entity_poly.pdbx_seq_one_letter_code
_entity_poly.pdbx_strand_id
1 'polypeptide(L)'
;MHWYGWSADTAERGFKTLRDLGLLQVFMRSKKAPLSPTGLTEVNQYYLLGPFAQARTAPTTEDFMAQALATFDAPAPADPSREKTTA
;
A
#
# COMPACT_ATOMS: atom_id res chain seq x y z
N MET A 1 -17.94 0.16 -17.67
CA MET A 1 -17.30 0.44 -16.36
C MET A 1 -16.58 1.77 -16.46
N HIS A 2 -16.94 2.74 -15.61
CA HIS A 2 -16.29 4.05 -15.56
C HIS A 2 -15.15 4.01 -14.54
N TRP A 3 -13.94 4.31 -15.00
CA TRP A 3 -12.76 4.49 -14.14
C TRP A 3 -12.64 5.98 -13.82
N TYR A 4 -12.96 6.38 -12.59
CA TYR A 4 -12.78 7.76 -12.10
C TYR A 4 -13.40 8.85 -13.01
N GLY A 5 -14.50 8.54 -13.71
CA GLY A 5 -15.17 9.45 -14.63
C GLY A 5 -14.76 9.33 -16.10
N TRP A 6 -13.73 8.54 -16.43
CA TRP A 6 -13.27 8.25 -17.80
C TRP A 6 -13.45 6.76 -18.17
N SER A 7 -13.40 6.43 -19.46
CA SER A 7 -13.35 5.03 -19.88
C SER A 7 -11.99 4.42 -19.52
N ALA A 8 -11.97 3.11 -19.23
CA ALA A 8 -10.72 2.39 -18.93
C ALA A 8 -9.68 2.56 -20.05
N ASP A 9 -10.12 2.43 -21.30
CA ASP A 9 -9.30 2.63 -22.50
C ASP A 9 -8.70 4.05 -22.60
N THR A 10 -9.45 5.09 -22.20
CA THR A 10 -8.91 6.46 -22.14
C THR A 10 -7.83 6.58 -21.07
N ALA A 11 -8.04 5.99 -19.90
CA ALA A 11 -7.05 5.98 -18.83
C ALA A 11 -5.78 5.22 -19.23
N GLU A 12 -5.91 4.06 -19.87
CA GLU A 12 -4.79 3.23 -20.33
C GLU A 12 -3.92 3.96 -21.36
N ARG A 13 -4.54 4.65 -22.34
CA ARG A 13 -3.80 5.49 -23.29
C ARG A 13 -3.02 6.59 -22.57
N GLY A 14 -3.65 7.30 -21.63
CA GLY A 14 -2.99 8.34 -20.84
C GLY A 14 -1.78 7.80 -20.05
N PHE A 15 -1.94 6.66 -19.38
CA PHE A 15 -0.83 6.01 -18.66
C PHE A 15 0.29 5.56 -19.58
N LYS A 16 -0.03 5.08 -20.79
CA LYS A 16 0.99 4.75 -21.79
C LYS A 16 1.80 6.00 -22.17
N THR A 17 1.14 7.10 -22.50
CA THR A 17 1.81 8.35 -22.85
C THR A 17 2.72 8.85 -21.72
N LEU A 18 2.24 8.84 -20.48
CA LEU A 18 3.07 9.27 -19.34
C LEU A 18 4.29 8.38 -19.12
N ARG A 19 4.15 7.06 -19.36
CA ARG A 19 5.27 6.12 -19.28
C ARG A 19 6.28 6.36 -20.40
N ASP A 20 5.81 6.53 -21.63
CA ASP A 20 6.66 6.80 -22.80
C ASP A 20 7.46 8.11 -22.62
N LEU A 21 6.88 9.10 -21.94
CA LEU A 21 7.54 10.38 -21.60
C LEU A 21 8.46 10.30 -20.37
N GLY A 22 8.56 9.14 -19.70
CA GLY A 22 9.36 8.99 -18.48
C GLY A 22 8.78 9.69 -17.24
N LEU A 23 7.50 10.06 -17.27
CA LEU A 23 6.81 10.78 -16.19
C LEU A 23 6.06 9.85 -15.24
N LEU A 24 5.96 8.56 -15.57
CA LEU A 24 5.21 7.57 -14.79
C LEU A 24 5.99 6.26 -14.68
N GLN A 25 6.18 5.80 -13.45
CA GLN A 25 6.65 4.46 -13.15
C GLN A 25 5.50 3.60 -12.64
N VAL A 26 5.42 2.35 -13.11
CA VAL A 26 4.39 1.39 -12.71
C VAL A 26 5.06 0.18 -12.06
N PHE A 27 4.65 -0.15 -10.85
CA PHE A 27 5.05 -1.38 -10.17
C PHE A 27 3.85 -2.28 -9.96
N MET A 28 3.97 -3.53 -10.37
CA MET A 28 2.98 -4.55 -10.05
C MET A 28 3.32 -5.18 -8.71
N ARG A 29 2.35 -5.25 -7.81
CA ARG A 29 2.49 -5.91 -6.50
C ARG A 29 1.40 -6.96 -6.35
N SER A 30 1.79 -8.14 -5.91
CA SER A 30 0.84 -9.16 -5.49
C SER A 30 0.56 -8.98 -4.00
N LYS A 31 -0.73 -8.88 -3.62
CA LYS A 31 -1.17 -8.90 -2.22
C LYS A 31 -2.02 -10.13 -1.97
N LYS A 32 -1.92 -10.69 -0.76
CA LYS A 32 -2.81 -11.76 -0.32
C LYS A 32 -4.23 -11.20 -0.26
N ALA A 33 -5.16 -11.83 -0.96
CA ALA A 33 -6.51 -11.33 -1.14
C ALA A 33 -7.44 -11.89 -0.06
N PRO A 34 -8.08 -11.06 0.77
CA PRO A 34 -8.97 -11.56 1.85
C PRO A 34 -10.27 -12.21 1.33
N LEU A 35 -10.59 -12.07 0.03
CA LEU A 35 -11.79 -12.65 -0.59
C LEU A 35 -11.62 -14.10 -1.08
N SER A 36 -10.41 -14.66 -1.05
CA SER A 36 -10.19 -16.07 -1.36
C SER A 36 -9.08 -16.62 -0.45
N PRO A 37 -9.27 -17.78 0.20
CA PRO A 37 -8.28 -18.39 1.10
C PRO A 37 -6.90 -18.59 0.46
N THR A 38 -6.85 -18.76 -0.87
CA THR A 38 -5.64 -18.97 -1.67
C THR A 38 -5.40 -17.83 -2.66
N GLY A 39 -6.29 -16.83 -2.70
CA GLY A 39 -6.30 -15.80 -3.73
C GLY A 39 -5.14 -14.84 -3.59
N LEU A 40 -4.41 -14.66 -4.69
CA LEU A 40 -3.50 -13.54 -4.86
C LEU A 40 -4.21 -12.49 -5.72
N THR A 41 -4.12 -11.23 -5.31
CA THR A 41 -4.58 -10.09 -6.12
C THR A 41 -3.37 -9.29 -6.55
N GLU A 42 -3.25 -9.05 -7.85
CA GLU A 42 -2.26 -8.12 -8.37
C GLU A 42 -2.84 -6.71 -8.35
N VAL A 43 -2.03 -5.75 -7.92
CA VAL A 43 -2.35 -4.34 -7.90
C VAL A 43 -1.21 -3.56 -8.57
N ASN A 44 -1.58 -2.57 -9.38
CA ASN A 44 -0.63 -1.63 -9.94
C ASN A 44 -0.45 -0.45 -8.99
N GLN A 45 0.80 -0.10 -8.72
CA GLN A 45 1.21 1.11 -8.04
C GLN A 45 1.80 2.07 -9.07
N TYR A 46 1.26 3.28 -9.11
CA TYR A 46 1.63 4.31 -10.07
C TYR A 46 2.37 5.43 -9.34
N TYR A 47 3.59 5.73 -9.79
CA TYR A 47 4.42 6.79 -9.21
C TYR A 47 4.72 7.84 -10.27
N LEU A 48 4.32 9.09 -10.00
CA LEU A 48 4.67 10.22 -10.84
C LEU A 48 6.14 10.60 -10.63
N LEU A 49 6.81 10.91 -11.73
CA LEU A 49 8.23 11.24 -11.79
C LEU A 49 8.47 12.67 -12.28
N GLY A 50 9.72 13.11 -12.17
CA GLY A 50 10.17 14.41 -12.68
C GLY A 50 9.45 15.57 -11.98
N PRO A 51 8.95 16.57 -12.72
CA PRO A 51 8.35 17.76 -12.11
C PRO A 51 7.04 17.48 -11.36
N PHE A 52 6.43 16.30 -11.58
CA PHE A 52 5.21 15.88 -10.91
C PHE A 52 5.48 14.90 -9.76
N ALA A 53 6.74 14.58 -9.51
CA ALA A 53 7.10 13.78 -8.34
C ALA A 53 6.67 14.53 -7.08
N GLN A 54 5.80 13.91 -6.29
CA GLN A 54 5.59 14.40 -4.94
C GLN A 54 6.88 14.21 -4.17
N ALA A 55 7.39 15.29 -3.57
CA ALA A 55 8.42 15.19 -2.57
C ALA A 55 7.87 14.26 -1.48
N ARG A 56 8.38 13.03 -1.43
CA ARG A 56 8.14 12.19 -0.29
C ARG A 56 8.85 12.89 0.84
N THR A 57 8.11 13.60 1.69
CA THR A 57 8.63 14.02 2.99
C THR A 57 9.15 12.74 3.63
N ALA A 58 10.47 12.61 3.71
CA ALA A 58 11.05 11.51 4.45
C ALA A 58 10.44 11.62 5.85
N PRO A 59 9.87 10.52 6.40
CA PRO A 59 9.40 10.54 7.77
C PRO A 59 10.51 11.14 8.62
N THR A 60 10.17 12.19 9.35
CA THR A 60 11.17 12.87 10.17
C THR A 60 11.58 11.92 11.28
N THR A 61 12.72 12.19 11.91
CA THR A 61 13.12 11.46 13.11
C THR A 61 12.00 11.46 14.16
N GLU A 62 11.20 12.53 14.21
CA GLU A 62 10.03 12.65 15.09
C GLU A 62 8.92 11.63 14.75
N ASP A 63 8.62 11.42 13.46
CA ASP A 63 7.65 10.40 13.03
C ASP A 63 8.11 8.98 13.40
N PHE A 64 9.40 8.71 13.24
CA PHE A 64 10.00 7.43 13.64
C PHE A 64 9.97 7.23 15.16
N MET A 65 10.30 8.27 15.93
CA MET A 65 10.26 8.23 17.39
C MET A 65 8.83 8.06 17.91
N ALA A 66 7.85 8.74 17.30
CA ALA A 66 6.44 8.60 17.64
C ALA A 66 5.91 7.19 17.38
N GLN A 67 6.29 6.55 16.25
CA GLN A 67 5.96 5.15 15.97
C GLN A 67 6.64 4.17 16.94
N ALA A 68 7.88 4.43 17.32
CA ALA A 68 8.60 3.59 18.29
C ALA A 68 7.96 3.67 19.68
N LEU A 69 7.61 4.88 20.16
CA LEU A 69 6.92 5.07 21.43
C LEU A 69 5.54 4.40 21.46
N ALA A 70 4.75 4.53 20.38
CA ALA A 70 3.46 3.87 20.26
C ALA A 70 3.54 2.33 20.26
N THR A 71 4.68 1.77 19.81
CA THR A 71 4.93 0.33 19.84
C THR A 71 5.33 -0.16 21.24
N PHE A 72 6.00 0.69 22.04
CA PHE A 72 6.42 0.38 23.40
C PHE A 72 5.29 0.47 24.45
N ASP A 73 4.33 1.39 24.26
CA ASP A 73 3.18 1.55 25.17
C ASP A 73 2.02 0.58 24.86
N ALA A 74 2.14 -0.25 23.82
CA ALA A 74 1.14 -1.27 23.54
C ALA A 74 1.23 -2.39 24.60
N PRO A 75 0.13 -2.71 25.33
CA PRO A 75 0.14 -3.85 26.22
C PRO A 75 0.41 -5.12 25.40
N ALA A 76 1.29 -5.99 25.92
CA ALA A 76 1.63 -7.24 25.25
C ALA A 76 0.34 -7.98 24.84
N PRO A 77 0.26 -8.54 23.62
CA PRO A 77 -0.94 -9.26 23.21
C PRO A 77 -1.19 -10.37 24.23
N ALA A 78 -2.39 -10.36 24.84
CA ALA A 78 -2.78 -11.37 25.81
C ALA A 78 -2.63 -12.76 25.18
N ASP A 79 -1.79 -13.61 25.77
CA ASP A 79 -1.59 -15.00 25.34
C ASP A 79 -2.90 -15.78 25.56
N PRO A 80 -3.59 -16.25 24.52
CA PRO A 80 -4.85 -16.97 24.68
C PRO A 80 -4.70 -18.42 25.15
N SER A 81 -3.51 -18.86 25.59
CA SER A 81 -3.19 -20.28 25.78
C SER A 81 -3.28 -20.82 27.21
N ARG A 82 -3.83 -20.07 28.18
CA ARG A 82 -3.89 -20.50 29.61
C ARG A 82 -5.30 -20.67 30.17
N GLU A 83 -6.19 -21.36 29.46
CA GLU A 83 -7.40 -21.92 30.09
C GLU A 83 -7.68 -23.34 29.57
N LYS A 84 -7.00 -24.35 30.12
CA LYS A 84 -7.58 -25.70 30.31
C LYS A 84 -7.04 -26.36 31.58
N THR A 85 -8.00 -26.84 32.38
CA THR A 85 -7.88 -27.90 33.40
C THR A 85 -7.53 -27.47 34.83
N THR A 86 -8.57 -27.08 35.55
CA THR A 86 -8.76 -27.44 36.96
C THR A 86 -9.28 -28.88 37.01
N ALA A 87 -8.66 -29.73 37.83
CA ALA A 87 -9.24 -30.94 38.40
C ALA A 87 -8.68 -31.10 39.82
#